data_AF-A0A7I8CYP5-F1
#
_entry.id   AF-A0A7I8CYP5-F1
#
_cell.length_a   1.000
_cell.length_b   1.000
_cell.length_c   1.000
_cell.angle_alpha   90.00
_cell.angle_beta   90.00
_cell.angle_gamma   90.00
#
_symmetry.space_group_name_H-M   'P 1'
#
loop_
_entity.id
_entity.type
_entity.pdbx_description
1 polymer ?
#
loop_
_entity_poly.entity_id
_entity_poly.type
_entity_poly.pdbx_seq_one_letter_code
_entity_poly.pdbx_strand_id
1 'polypeptide(L)' 'ALAKERGEKCPTKVTNQVFRFAKRAGASYI' A
#
# COMPACT_ATOMS: atom_id res chain seq x y z
N ALA A 1 -8.26 1.35 7.36
CA ALA A 1 -7.04 1.67 6.56
C ALA A 1 -5.87 0.91 7.17
N LEU A 2 -5.24 -0.01 6.42
CA LEU A 2 -4.39 -1.08 6.95
C LEU A 2 -3.34 -0.63 7.97
N ALA A 3 -2.60 0.45 7.67
CA ALA A 3 -1.56 0.97 8.57
C ALA A 3 -2.16 1.54 9.88
N LYS A 4 -3.30 2.23 9.79
CA LYS A 4 -3.97 2.82 10.96
C LYS A 4 -4.58 1.77 11.88
N GLU A 5 -5.14 0.70 11.32
CA GLU A 5 -5.69 -0.42 12.10
C GLU A 5 -4.60 -1.23 12.82
N ARG A 6 -3.40 -1.30 12.23
CA ARG A 6 -2.26 -2.00 12.80
C ARG A 6 -1.39 -1.15 13.72
N GLY A 7 -1.68 0.15 13.85
CA GLY A 7 -0.82 1.09 14.57
C GLY A 7 0.53 1.36 13.89
N GLU A 8 0.68 0.97 12.63
CA GLU A 8 1.87 1.22 11.83
C GLU A 8 1.88 2.65 11.29
N LYS A 9 3.08 3.19 11.02
CA LYS A 9 3.22 4.53 10.45
C LYS A 9 2.48 4.60 9.11
N CYS A 10 1.44 5.43 9.06
CA CYS A 10 0.71 5.67 7.81
C CYS A 10 1.63 6.41 6.82
N PRO A 11 1.86 5.87 5.61
CA PRO A 11 2.67 6.55 4.61
C PRO A 11 1.95 7.81 4.14
N THR A 12 2.70 8.91 3.94
CA THR A 12 2.19 10.19 3.42
C THR A 12 2.57 10.43 1.96
N LYS A 13 3.39 9.54 1.40
CA LYS A 13 3.79 9.49 -0.02
C LYS A 13 3.57 8.07 -0.52
N VAL A 14 3.44 7.92 -1.84
CA VAL A 14 3.40 6.60 -2.46
C VAL A 14 4.75 5.92 -2.23
N THR A 15 4.73 4.69 -1.72
CA THR A 15 5.92 3.87 -1.47
C THR A 15 5.89 2.59 -2.29
N ASN A 16 7.01 1.88 -2.39
CA ASN A 16 7.08 0.57 -3.05
C ASN A 16 6.16 -0.48 -2.43
N GLN A 17 5.70 -0.30 -1.18
CA GLN A 17 4.67 -1.18 -0.59
C GLN A 17 3.33 -1.02 -1.29
N VAL A 18 2.98 0.20 -1.72
CA VAL A 18 1.73 0.48 -2.44
C VAL A 18 1.75 -0.21 -3.81
N PHE A 19 2.84 -0.08 -4.58
CA PHE A 19 2.97 -0.77 -5.87
C PHE A 19 2.93 -2.30 -5.72
N ARG A 20 3.61 -2.86 -4.71
CA ARG A 20 3.56 -4.30 -4.44
C ARG A 20 2.14 -4.76 -4.09
N PHE A 21 1.42 -3.98 -3.31
CA PHE A 21 0.02 -4.28 -2.97
C PHE A 21 -0.87 -4.21 -4.22
N ALA A 22 -0.74 -3.16 -5.04
CA ALA A 22 -1.51 -2.99 -6.27
C ALA A 22 -1.34 -4.18 -7.24
N LYS A 23 -0.08 -4.59 -7.47
CA LYS A 23 0.21 -5.77 -8.30
C LYS A 23 -0.43 -7.05 -7.77
N ARG A 24 -0.37 -7.29 -6.45
CA ARG A 24 -1.03 -8.45 -5.81
C ARG A 24 -2.55 -8.37 -5.86
N ALA A 25 -3.11 -7.17 -5.84
CA ALA A 25 -4.54 -6.92 -5.93
C ALA A 25 -5.09 -7.00 -7.38
N GLY A 26 -4.25 -7.33 -8.37
CA GLY A 26 -4.65 -7.48 -9.77
C GLY A 26 -4.61 -6.20 -10.60
N ALA A 27 -4.13 -5.08 -10.04
CA ALA A 27 -3.89 -3.86 -10.80
C ALA A 27 -2.55 -3.93 -11.53
N SER A 28 -2.51 -4.70 -12.62
CA SER A 28 -1.30 -4.99 -13.40
C SER A 28 -0.75 -3.79 -14.17
N TYR A 29 -1.58 -2.77 -14.43
CA TYR A 29 -1.23 -1.54 -15.15
C TYR A 29 -0.82 -0.37 -14.24
N ILE A 30 -0.58 -0.64 -12.94
CA ILE A 30 -0.11 0.30 -11.91
C ILE A 30 1.33 -0.02 -11.49
#